data_AF-A0AAX4J492-F1
#
_entry.id   AF-A0AAX4J492-F1
#
_cell.length_a   1.000
_cell.length_b   1.000
_cell.length_c   1.000
_cell.angle_alpha   90.00
_cell.angle_beta   90.00
_cell.angle_gamma   90.00
#
_symmetry.space_group_name_H-M   'P 1'
#
loop_
_entity.id
_entity.type
_entity.pdbx_description
1 polymer ?
#
loop_
_entity_poly.entity_id
_entity_poly.type
_entity_poly.pdbx_seq_one_letter_code
_entity_poly.pdbx_strand_id
1 'polypeptide(L)'
;MVVMNANEGKSSLATTGTSSAATTSQSPSEGFLTSFDRTGISQDAVNTAIDDDFLSFGVAVDAGRVPLWPLNESKGRELELMHHYSTYTCNTLALREDMKHVWRVVIPREGYSHPFVMDGILALSALHKAYLIPSDREAYLTIAAHHQSLGLEGFRPLLTNVTEQNWKPVFCYATVVALYVCLLPARSDKGQLSAPVANTLEMIRFVRGIRSVLQPFIEHLPRSNFAPLAQGVWIVQSCEISDYDPPLEQSLLPRDTFDALRRLGSFFRHDPQLTAPQDYEAAVSELMFSAKLMASAGLHIECGMVLSWPYVLPASILADIQELNPYALVLLSYFSAFLAIMGTRFWVLEGWGTQLLKDIEALLKDLPPFHEILTWPKEQVSRLNGIS
;
A
#
# COMPACT_ATOMS: atom_id res chain seq x y z
N MET A 1 3.29 25.05 38.94
CA MET A 1 3.19 26.39 39.54
C MET A 1 4.59 26.69 40.10
N VAL A 2 5.48 27.40 39.40
CA VAL A 2 5.61 28.86 39.26
C VAL A 2 6.50 29.10 38.02
N VAL A 3 5.96 29.47 36.85
CA VAL A 3 5.86 30.84 36.27
C VAL A 3 7.06 31.76 36.57
N MET A 4 7.91 32.00 35.56
CA MET A 4 8.57 33.29 35.36
C MET A 4 8.61 33.64 33.86
N ASN A 5 7.97 34.77 33.56
CA ASN A 5 7.85 35.45 32.29
C ASN A 5 8.48 36.83 32.48
N ALA A 6 9.31 37.31 31.54
CA ALA A 6 9.63 38.73 31.27
C ALA A 6 10.67 38.73 30.12
N ASN A 7 10.34 38.97 28.85
CA ASN A 7 9.83 40.17 28.17
C ASN A 7 10.92 41.20 27.82
N GLU A 8 10.94 41.50 26.51
CA GLU A 8 11.33 42.75 25.81
C GLU A 8 12.79 43.23 25.72
N GLY A 9 13.23 43.34 24.46
CA GLY A 9 14.32 44.19 24.00
C GLY A 9 14.18 44.49 22.51
N LYS A 10 13.39 45.51 22.16
CA LYS A 10 13.34 46.10 20.81
C LYS A 10 14.58 46.96 20.56
N SER A 11 15.20 46.82 19.40
CA SER A 11 15.98 47.89 18.76
C SER A 11 15.88 47.75 17.24
N SER A 12 15.54 48.85 16.59
CA SER A 12 15.31 49.04 15.16
C SER A 12 16.43 49.86 14.53
N LEU A 13 16.80 49.57 13.27
CA LEU A 13 17.37 50.45 12.20
C LEU A 13 18.30 49.58 11.32
N ALA A 14 18.36 49.62 10.00
CA ALA A 14 17.49 50.03 8.90
C ALA A 14 18.14 49.49 7.59
N THR A 15 17.30 49.06 6.65
CA THR A 15 17.44 49.11 5.17
C THR A 15 18.80 48.89 4.48
N THR A 16 18.90 47.87 3.63
CA THR A 16 18.86 47.95 2.14
C THR A 16 19.20 46.59 1.52
N GLY A 17 18.53 46.22 0.43
CA GLY A 17 18.85 45.02 -0.35
C GLY A 17 17.64 44.33 -0.96
N THR A 18 17.02 44.97 -1.96
CA THR A 18 16.03 44.36 -2.85
C THR A 18 16.64 43.18 -3.62
N SER A 19 16.12 41.98 -3.42
CA SER A 19 16.20 40.88 -4.38
C SER A 19 14.86 40.15 -4.39
N SER A 20 14.09 40.39 -5.45
CA SER A 20 12.86 39.69 -5.78
C SER A 20 13.19 38.25 -6.18
N ALA A 21 13.23 37.34 -5.21
CA ALA A 21 13.07 35.92 -5.45
C ALA A 21 11.57 35.61 -5.37
N ALA A 22 10.94 35.37 -6.52
CA ALA A 22 9.61 34.82 -6.60
C ALA A 22 9.65 33.38 -6.05
N THR A 23 9.43 33.22 -4.76
CA THR A 23 9.20 31.93 -4.13
C THR A 23 7.77 31.50 -4.47
N THR A 24 7.61 30.67 -5.51
CA THR A 24 6.39 29.88 -5.71
C THR A 24 6.29 28.87 -4.57
N SER A 25 5.78 29.30 -3.43
CA SER A 25 5.35 28.44 -2.33
C SER A 25 3.94 27.94 -2.64
N GLN A 26 3.83 26.99 -3.56
CA GLN A 26 2.59 26.25 -3.77
C GLN A 26 2.50 25.07 -2.80
N SER A 27 1.32 24.86 -2.23
CA SER A 27 1.11 23.98 -1.08
C SER A 27 1.16 22.50 -1.48
N PRO A 28 1.75 21.61 -0.65
CA PRO A 28 1.78 20.16 -0.91
C PRO A 28 0.41 19.50 -1.12
N SER A 29 -0.68 20.16 -0.68
CA SER A 29 -2.05 19.69 -0.88
C SER A 29 -2.52 19.71 -2.34
N GLU A 30 -1.96 20.58 -3.20
CA GLU A 30 -2.36 20.66 -4.61
C GLU A 30 -1.86 19.46 -5.44
N GLY A 31 -0.66 18.94 -5.14
CA GLY A 31 -0.10 17.75 -5.81
C GLY A 31 -0.88 16.47 -5.53
N PHE A 32 -1.38 16.32 -4.30
CA PHE A 32 -2.22 15.20 -3.90
C PHE A 32 -3.57 15.21 -4.66
N LEU A 33 -4.28 16.34 -4.66
CA LEU A 33 -5.60 16.45 -5.30
C LEU A 33 -5.54 16.26 -6.81
N THR A 34 -4.55 16.86 -7.48
CA THR A 34 -4.36 16.73 -8.95
C THR A 34 -3.98 15.32 -9.40
N SER A 35 -3.32 14.53 -8.55
CA SER A 35 -3.03 13.11 -8.82
C SER A 35 -4.29 12.25 -8.71
N PHE A 36 -5.21 12.57 -7.79
CA PHE A 36 -6.50 11.92 -7.65
C PHE A 36 -7.46 12.28 -8.78
N ASP A 37 -7.47 13.54 -9.24
CA ASP A 37 -8.29 14.02 -10.37
C ASP A 37 -7.90 13.37 -11.71
N ARG A 38 -6.64 12.96 -11.88
CA ARG A 38 -6.15 12.29 -13.09
C ARG A 38 -6.83 10.95 -13.37
N THR A 39 -7.46 10.35 -12.36
CA THR A 39 -8.14 9.06 -12.50
C THR A 39 -9.36 9.13 -13.43
N GLY A 40 -9.87 10.33 -13.78
CA GLY A 40 -10.84 10.51 -14.86
C GLY A 40 -12.15 9.72 -14.71
N ILE A 41 -12.37 9.07 -13.55
CA ILE A 41 -13.62 8.38 -13.27
C ILE A 41 -14.59 9.46 -12.82
N SER A 42 -15.52 9.83 -13.70
CA SER A 42 -16.63 10.73 -13.38
C SER A 42 -17.19 10.41 -11.99
N GLN A 43 -17.50 11.44 -11.20
CA GLN A 43 -18.23 11.31 -9.93
C GLN A 43 -19.49 10.42 -10.08
N ASP A 44 -20.04 10.33 -11.29
CA ASP A 44 -21.21 9.50 -11.61
C ASP A 44 -20.90 8.03 -11.90
N ALA A 45 -19.68 7.69 -12.32
CA ALA A 45 -19.29 6.31 -12.65
C ALA A 45 -18.84 5.50 -11.42
N VAL A 46 -18.51 6.17 -10.30
CA VAL A 46 -18.06 5.53 -9.04
C VAL A 46 -19.22 5.15 -8.11
N ASN A 47 -20.46 5.55 -8.44
CA ASN A 47 -21.66 5.10 -7.73
C ASN A 47 -22.10 3.67 -8.11
N THR A 48 -21.27 2.92 -8.84
CA THR A 48 -21.48 1.47 -8.97
C THR A 48 -21.15 0.83 -7.62
N ALA A 49 -22.21 0.27 -7.03
CA ALA A 49 -22.29 -0.54 -5.82
C ALA A 49 -20.97 -0.82 -5.10
N ILE A 50 -20.94 -0.63 -3.77
CA ILE A 50 -20.04 -1.39 -2.91
C ILE A 50 -20.13 -2.82 -3.41
N ASP A 51 -19.06 -3.30 -4.06
CA ASP A 51 -19.01 -4.64 -4.59
C ASP A 51 -19.28 -5.55 -3.40
N ASP A 52 -20.31 -6.40 -3.45
CA ASP A 52 -20.64 -7.30 -2.32
C ASP A 52 -19.39 -8.14 -1.93
N ASP A 53 -18.48 -8.33 -2.89
CA ASP A 53 -17.16 -8.92 -2.74
C ASP A 53 -16.19 -8.14 -1.81
N PHE A 54 -16.30 -6.82 -1.66
CA PHE A 54 -15.46 -6.06 -0.73
C PHE A 54 -15.76 -6.40 0.74
N LEU A 55 -17.02 -6.68 1.07
CA LEU A 55 -17.42 -7.10 2.42
C LEU A 55 -17.02 -8.55 2.70
N SER A 56 -16.74 -9.32 1.64
CA SER A 56 -16.07 -10.62 1.71
C SER A 56 -14.57 -10.43 1.94
N PHE A 57 -14.19 -10.05 3.16
CA PHE A 57 -12.81 -9.84 3.62
C PHE A 57 -11.98 -11.15 3.67
N GLY A 58 -12.10 -12.06 2.69
CA GLY A 58 -11.51 -13.40 2.69
C GLY A 58 -10.02 -13.41 3.04
N VAL A 59 -9.20 -12.68 2.27
CA VAL A 59 -7.77 -12.51 2.55
C VAL A 59 -7.44 -11.85 3.91
N ALA A 60 -8.38 -11.10 4.47
CA ALA A 60 -8.24 -10.40 5.75
C ALA A 60 -8.80 -11.20 6.95
N VAL A 61 -9.29 -12.43 6.74
CA VAL A 61 -9.83 -13.32 7.78
C VAL A 61 -9.04 -14.63 7.81
N ASP A 62 -8.57 -15.03 9.00
CA ASP A 62 -7.92 -16.32 9.22
C ASP A 62 -8.88 -17.30 9.92
N ALA A 63 -9.94 -17.73 9.21
CA ALA A 63 -11.07 -18.49 9.77
C ALA A 63 -10.70 -19.84 10.44
N GLY A 64 -9.48 -20.34 10.23
CA GLY A 64 -8.99 -21.59 10.81
C GLY A 64 -8.20 -21.45 12.12
N ARG A 65 -7.89 -20.22 12.58
CA ARG A 65 -7.07 -19.99 13.78
C ARG A 65 -7.95 -19.54 14.94
N VAL A 66 -8.13 -20.42 15.92
CA VAL A 66 -8.89 -20.14 17.15
C VAL A 66 -7.93 -20.11 18.35
N PRO A 67 -7.94 -19.05 19.19
CA PRO A 67 -7.15 -19.02 20.42
C PRO A 67 -7.52 -20.17 21.35
N LEU A 68 -6.50 -20.90 21.81
CA LEU A 68 -6.68 -22.02 22.75
C LEU A 68 -6.60 -21.62 24.24
N TRP A 69 -6.36 -20.34 24.56
CA TRP A 69 -6.05 -19.90 25.93
C TRP A 69 -7.23 -19.18 26.62
N PRO A 70 -7.36 -19.27 27.96
CA PRO A 70 -8.45 -18.66 28.71
C PRO A 70 -8.27 -17.15 28.85
N LEU A 71 -9.34 -16.36 28.62
CA LEU A 71 -9.44 -14.90 28.61
C LEU A 71 -8.72 -14.14 29.75
N ASN A 72 -8.37 -14.81 30.86
CA ASN A 72 -7.68 -14.22 32.00
C ASN A 72 -6.17 -13.98 31.77
N GLU A 73 -5.56 -14.63 30.77
CA GLU A 73 -4.19 -14.35 30.32
C GLU A 73 -4.11 -13.21 29.27
N SER A 74 -5.26 -12.67 28.83
CA SER A 74 -5.37 -11.68 27.74
C SER A 74 -4.58 -10.40 28.02
N LYS A 75 -4.73 -9.84 29.22
CA LYS A 75 -4.20 -8.51 29.53
C LYS A 75 -2.67 -8.46 29.53
N GLY A 76 -2.00 -9.52 30.00
CA GLY A 76 -0.54 -9.59 29.97
C GLY A 76 -0.01 -9.63 28.54
N ARG A 77 -0.67 -10.40 27.66
CA ARG A 77 -0.35 -10.51 26.24
C ARG A 77 -0.62 -9.21 25.48
N GLU A 78 -1.76 -8.55 25.72
CA GLU A 78 -2.07 -7.25 25.12
C GLU A 78 -1.02 -6.19 25.47
N LEU A 79 -0.58 -6.14 26.74
CA LEU A 79 0.48 -5.23 27.18
C LEU A 79 1.84 -5.57 26.55
N GLU A 80 2.18 -6.86 26.43
CA GLU A 80 3.39 -7.33 25.73
C GLU A 80 3.37 -6.89 24.26
N LEU A 81 2.25 -7.11 23.57
CA LEU A 81 2.07 -6.75 22.16
C LEU A 81 2.09 -5.22 21.97
N MET A 82 1.42 -4.46 22.83
CA MET A 82 1.44 -3.01 22.74
C MET A 82 2.85 -2.46 23.02
N HIS A 83 3.56 -3.02 24.00
CA HIS A 83 4.96 -2.68 24.25
C HIS A 83 5.84 -2.96 23.03
N HIS A 84 5.71 -4.16 22.43
CA HIS A 84 6.44 -4.52 21.22
C HIS A 84 6.09 -3.61 20.03
N TYR A 85 4.82 -3.22 19.89
CA TYR A 85 4.39 -2.29 18.86
C TYR A 85 5.08 -0.93 18.99
N SER A 86 5.02 -0.34 20.18
CA SER A 86 5.58 0.98 20.46
C SER A 86 7.11 1.05 20.40
N THR A 87 7.79 -0.08 20.57
CA THR A 87 9.27 -0.14 20.60
C THR A 87 9.88 -0.62 19.29
N TYR A 88 9.23 -1.56 18.60
CA TYR A 88 9.74 -2.18 17.38
C TYR A 88 8.80 -2.00 16.19
N THR A 89 7.59 -2.57 16.24
CA THR A 89 6.73 -2.75 15.05
C THR A 89 6.46 -1.43 14.32
N CYS A 90 6.04 -0.37 15.03
CA CYS A 90 5.67 0.90 14.39
C CYS A 90 6.82 1.54 13.58
N ASN A 91 8.08 1.29 13.96
CA ASN A 91 9.24 1.84 13.26
C ASN A 91 9.59 1.07 11.97
N THR A 92 8.96 -0.09 11.74
CA THR A 92 9.15 -0.94 10.55
C THR A 92 8.10 -0.73 9.46
N LEU A 93 7.02 0.01 9.74
CA LEU A 93 5.86 0.18 8.85
C LEU A 93 6.00 1.33 7.84
N ALA A 94 7.06 2.12 7.95
CA ALA A 94 7.40 3.21 7.03
C ALA A 94 8.91 3.46 7.05
N LEU A 95 9.45 4.09 6.01
CA LEU A 95 10.86 4.52 5.97
C LEU A 95 11.04 5.97 6.42
N ARG A 96 10.15 6.86 5.98
CA ARG A 96 10.19 8.29 6.31
C ARG A 96 9.76 8.54 7.75
N GLU A 97 10.44 9.47 8.43
CA GLU A 97 10.21 9.73 9.86
C GLU A 97 8.84 10.36 10.14
N ASP A 98 8.33 11.19 9.22
CA ASP A 98 6.99 11.78 9.31
C ASP A 98 5.89 10.72 9.21
N MET A 99 6.04 9.71 8.35
CA MET A 99 5.14 8.56 8.28
C MET A 99 5.29 7.63 9.48
N LYS A 100 6.52 7.40 9.97
CA LYS A 100 6.75 6.66 11.22
C LYS A 100 6.05 7.33 12.40
N HIS A 101 5.99 8.66 12.44
CA HIS A 101 5.23 9.37 13.47
C HIS A 101 3.74 9.02 13.44
N VAL A 102 3.14 8.87 12.25
CA VAL A 102 1.73 8.47 12.13
C VAL A 102 1.51 7.09 12.74
N TRP A 103 2.36 6.11 12.42
CA TRP A 103 2.31 4.76 12.99
C TRP A 103 2.60 4.73 14.50
N ARG A 104 3.56 5.52 14.96
CA ARG A 104 4.03 5.52 16.36
C ARG A 104 3.11 6.29 17.30
N VAL A 105 2.39 7.30 16.81
CA VAL A 105 1.65 8.26 17.65
C VAL A 105 0.20 8.44 17.22
N VAL A 106 -0.05 8.73 15.95
CA VAL A 106 -1.40 9.12 15.49
C VAL A 106 -2.36 7.94 15.51
N ILE A 107 -2.00 6.82 14.89
CA ILE A 107 -2.84 5.62 14.83
C ILE A 107 -3.10 5.04 16.24
N PRO A 108 -2.10 4.89 17.14
CA PRO A 108 -2.34 4.47 18.52
C PRO A 108 -3.30 5.37 19.30
N ARG A 109 -3.26 6.69 19.09
CA ARG A 109 -4.18 7.63 19.75
C ARG A 109 -5.63 7.41 19.33
N GLU A 110 -5.88 7.10 18.06
CA GLU A 110 -7.21 6.70 17.61
C GLU A 110 -7.65 5.38 18.29
N GLY A 111 -6.72 4.44 18.46
CA GLY A 111 -6.95 3.19 19.21
C GLY A 111 -7.40 3.35 20.66
N TYR A 112 -7.15 4.51 21.30
CA TYR A 112 -7.60 4.74 22.69
C TYR A 112 -9.13 4.80 22.81
N SER A 113 -9.78 5.36 21.79
CA SER A 113 -11.23 5.57 21.77
C SER A 113 -11.96 4.58 20.86
N HIS A 114 -11.22 3.86 20.01
CA HIS A 114 -11.76 2.98 18.99
C HIS A 114 -11.13 1.58 19.13
N PRO A 115 -11.76 0.67 19.91
CA PRO A 115 -11.20 -0.65 20.22
C PRO A 115 -10.76 -1.45 18.99
N PHE A 116 -11.55 -1.41 17.91
CA PHE A 116 -11.20 -2.10 16.67
C PHE A 116 -9.86 -1.64 16.07
N VAL A 117 -9.52 -0.35 16.19
CA VAL A 117 -8.20 0.17 15.77
C VAL A 117 -7.09 -0.41 16.66
N MET A 118 -7.32 -0.50 17.97
CA MET A 118 -6.37 -1.13 18.90
C MET A 118 -6.16 -2.61 18.58
N ASP A 119 -7.24 -3.35 18.32
CA ASP A 119 -7.15 -4.75 17.91
C ASP A 119 -6.29 -4.91 16.63
N GLY A 120 -6.48 -4.04 15.63
CA GLY A 120 -5.61 -4.04 14.45
C GLY A 120 -4.13 -3.79 14.77
N ILE A 121 -3.83 -2.85 15.68
CA ILE A 121 -2.45 -2.57 16.14
C ILE A 121 -1.83 -3.82 16.80
N LEU A 122 -2.59 -4.48 17.68
CA LEU A 122 -2.16 -5.69 18.37
C LEU A 122 -1.97 -6.85 17.38
N ALA A 123 -2.83 -6.96 16.37
CA ALA A 123 -2.68 -7.95 15.29
C ALA A 123 -1.36 -7.76 14.52
N LEU A 124 -1.06 -6.53 14.08
CA LEU A 124 0.22 -6.23 13.41
C LEU A 124 1.43 -6.51 14.31
N SER A 125 1.32 -6.19 15.60
CA SER A 125 2.39 -6.48 16.56
C SER A 125 2.64 -7.98 16.72
N ALA A 126 1.56 -8.77 16.82
CA ALA A 126 1.65 -10.21 16.88
C ALA A 126 2.24 -10.80 15.59
N LEU A 127 1.85 -10.30 14.41
CA LEU A 127 2.45 -10.72 13.14
C LEU A 127 3.95 -10.43 13.07
N HIS A 128 4.38 -9.25 13.56
CA HIS A 128 5.79 -8.91 13.59
C HIS A 128 6.57 -9.83 14.55
N LYS A 129 5.99 -10.20 15.70
CA LYS A 129 6.61 -11.20 16.58
C LYS A 129 6.64 -12.59 15.94
N ALA A 130 5.60 -13.00 15.24
CA ALA A 130 5.57 -14.26 14.50
C ALA A 130 6.67 -14.32 13.42
N TYR A 131 6.95 -13.19 12.77
CA TYR A 131 8.03 -13.02 11.80
C TYR A 131 9.42 -13.12 12.46
N LEU A 132 9.61 -12.46 13.61
CA LEU A 132 10.91 -12.41 14.30
C LEU A 132 11.23 -13.64 15.17
N ILE A 133 10.22 -14.39 15.61
CA ILE A 133 10.37 -15.48 16.59
C ILE A 133 9.78 -16.78 16.01
N PRO A 134 10.53 -17.50 15.16
CA PRO A 134 10.03 -18.70 14.49
C PRO A 134 9.55 -19.80 15.44
N SER A 135 10.12 -19.89 16.65
CA SER A 135 9.74 -20.90 17.65
C SER A 135 8.30 -20.74 18.16
N ASP A 136 7.82 -19.50 18.23
CA ASP A 136 6.47 -19.16 18.74
C ASP A 136 5.54 -18.66 17.62
N ARG A 137 5.94 -18.88 16.36
CA ARG A 137 5.25 -18.36 15.18
C ARG A 137 3.76 -18.65 15.20
N GLU A 138 3.36 -19.92 15.32
CA GLU A 138 1.93 -20.29 15.27
C GLU A 138 1.11 -19.71 16.43
N ALA A 139 1.72 -19.55 17.61
CA ALA A 139 1.06 -18.91 18.74
C ALA A 139 0.76 -17.43 18.43
N TYR A 140 1.75 -16.69 17.93
CA TYR A 140 1.56 -15.28 17.56
C TYR A 140 0.66 -15.10 16.33
N LEU A 141 0.68 -16.01 15.35
CA LEU A 141 -0.26 -16.00 14.23
C LEU A 141 -1.70 -16.23 14.70
N THR A 142 -1.91 -17.09 15.69
CA THR A 142 -3.23 -17.31 16.31
C THR A 142 -3.72 -16.06 17.04
N ILE A 143 -2.82 -15.37 17.76
CA ILE A 143 -3.15 -14.11 18.44
C ILE A 143 -3.47 -13.00 17.42
N ALA A 144 -2.69 -12.92 16.33
CA ALA A 144 -2.95 -11.97 15.26
C ALA A 144 -4.33 -12.17 14.62
N ALA A 145 -4.68 -13.42 14.29
CA ALA A 145 -5.97 -13.79 13.71
C ALA A 145 -7.16 -13.42 14.63
N HIS A 146 -6.98 -13.62 15.94
CA HIS A 146 -7.98 -13.27 16.93
C HIS A 146 -8.27 -11.78 16.98
N HIS A 147 -7.24 -10.96 17.17
CA HIS A 147 -7.41 -9.51 17.20
C HIS A 147 -7.93 -8.98 15.85
N GLN A 148 -7.45 -9.52 14.72
CA GLN A 148 -7.98 -9.14 13.41
C GLN A 148 -9.49 -9.43 13.28
N SER A 149 -9.97 -10.53 13.84
CA SER A 149 -11.40 -10.86 13.84
C SER A 149 -12.19 -9.88 14.70
N LEU A 150 -11.74 -9.57 15.92
CA LEU A 150 -12.35 -8.56 16.79
C LEU A 150 -12.39 -7.16 16.14
N GLY A 151 -11.28 -6.76 15.51
CA GLY A 151 -11.22 -5.49 14.80
C GLY A 151 -12.19 -5.45 13.61
N LEU A 152 -12.31 -6.55 12.84
CA LEU A 152 -13.28 -6.61 11.74
C LEU A 152 -14.73 -6.56 12.23
N GLU A 153 -15.05 -7.16 13.38
CA GLU A 153 -16.38 -7.08 14.00
C GLU A 153 -16.77 -5.63 14.32
N GLY A 154 -15.84 -4.84 14.86
CA GLY A 154 -16.09 -3.42 15.13
C GLY A 154 -16.05 -2.52 13.89
N PHE A 155 -15.29 -2.90 12.86
CA PHE A 155 -15.09 -2.12 11.65
C PHE A 155 -16.23 -2.25 10.64
N ARG A 156 -16.69 -3.49 10.37
CA ARG A 156 -17.68 -3.79 9.32
C ARG A 156 -18.96 -2.93 9.40
N PRO A 157 -19.58 -2.71 10.57
CA PRO A 157 -20.80 -1.90 10.65
C PRO A 157 -20.61 -0.45 10.18
N LEU A 158 -19.41 0.12 10.35
CA LEU A 158 -19.10 1.50 10.00
C LEU A 158 -19.00 1.73 8.48
N LEU A 159 -18.70 0.68 7.71
CA LEU A 159 -18.52 0.78 6.25
C LEU A 159 -19.78 1.20 5.50
N THR A 160 -20.95 0.95 6.09
CA THR A 160 -22.24 1.32 5.50
C THR A 160 -22.55 2.82 5.60
N ASN A 161 -21.91 3.53 6.54
CA ASN A 161 -22.16 4.95 6.77
C ASN A 161 -20.92 5.64 7.35
N VAL A 162 -20.01 6.04 6.47
CA VAL A 162 -18.84 6.84 6.84
C VAL A 162 -19.19 8.33 6.76
N THR A 163 -18.95 9.04 7.86
CA THR A 163 -19.25 10.46 8.06
C THR A 163 -18.01 11.24 8.46
N GLU A 164 -18.12 12.58 8.49
CA GLU A 164 -17.05 13.47 8.95
C GLU A 164 -16.58 13.17 10.40
N GLN A 165 -17.42 12.53 11.21
CA GLN A 165 -17.13 12.22 12.60
C GLN A 165 -16.41 10.87 12.79
N ASN A 166 -16.55 9.92 11.87
CA ASN A 166 -16.01 8.56 12.02
C ASN A 166 -14.99 8.14 10.94
N TRP A 167 -14.76 8.95 9.90
CA TRP A 167 -13.85 8.56 8.81
C TRP A 167 -12.41 8.31 9.27
N LYS A 168 -11.93 8.99 10.32
CA LYS A 168 -10.56 8.85 10.84
C LYS A 168 -10.25 7.45 11.39
N PRO A 169 -11.01 6.91 12.36
CA PRO A 169 -10.76 5.55 12.83
C PRO A 169 -11.07 4.49 11.76
N VAL A 170 -12.01 4.75 10.84
CA VAL A 170 -12.24 3.90 9.66
C VAL A 170 -10.99 3.87 8.76
N PHE A 171 -10.40 5.03 8.45
CA PHE A 171 -9.17 5.14 7.68
C PHE A 171 -7.98 4.45 8.38
N CYS A 172 -7.84 4.62 9.70
CA CYS A 172 -6.81 3.94 10.49
C CYS A 172 -6.89 2.42 10.33
N TYR A 173 -8.06 1.85 10.63
CA TYR A 173 -8.22 0.42 10.58
C TYR A 173 -8.13 -0.11 9.15
N ALA A 174 -8.69 0.59 8.17
CA ALA A 174 -8.52 0.26 6.75
C ALA A 174 -7.04 0.12 6.35
N THR A 175 -6.19 1.05 6.79
CA THR A 175 -4.74 1.02 6.51
C THR A 175 -4.07 -0.15 7.23
N VAL A 176 -4.47 -0.46 8.46
CA VAL A 176 -3.99 -1.63 9.21
C VAL A 176 -4.38 -2.93 8.52
N VAL A 177 -5.63 -3.06 8.05
CA VAL A 177 -6.09 -4.24 7.31
C VAL A 177 -5.37 -4.35 5.97
N ALA A 178 -5.08 -3.25 5.28
CA ALA A 178 -4.26 -3.29 4.06
C ALA A 178 -2.89 -3.93 4.30
N LEU A 179 -2.22 -3.57 5.42
CA LEU A 179 -0.99 -4.23 5.83
C LEU A 179 -1.20 -5.70 6.20
N TYR A 180 -2.29 -6.04 6.89
CA TYR A 180 -2.64 -7.43 7.23
C TYR A 180 -2.83 -8.31 5.98
N VAL A 181 -3.46 -7.75 4.94
CA VAL A 181 -3.62 -8.38 3.62
C VAL A 181 -2.26 -8.57 2.95
N CYS A 182 -1.40 -7.53 2.96
CA CYS A 182 -0.02 -7.65 2.48
C CYS A 182 0.77 -8.71 3.27
N LEU A 183 0.43 -8.97 4.53
CA LEU A 183 1.10 -10.01 5.32
C LEU A 183 0.63 -11.44 5.01
N LEU A 184 -0.20 -11.66 3.98
CA LEU A 184 -0.69 -13.00 3.65
C LEU A 184 0.43 -14.05 3.48
N PRO A 185 1.52 -13.83 2.73
CA PRO A 185 2.63 -14.80 2.66
C PRO A 185 3.18 -15.12 4.05
N ALA A 186 3.46 -14.10 4.88
CA ALA A 186 3.98 -14.28 6.23
C ALA A 186 3.02 -15.05 7.16
N ARG A 187 1.71 -15.01 6.88
CA ARG A 187 0.66 -15.71 7.63
C ARG A 187 0.39 -17.13 7.11
N SER A 188 0.70 -17.43 5.86
CA SER A 188 0.47 -18.73 5.23
C SER A 188 1.40 -19.83 5.75
N ASP A 189 1.01 -21.10 5.54
CA ASP A 189 1.86 -22.24 5.92
C ASP A 189 3.19 -22.20 5.15
N LYS A 190 4.30 -22.26 5.90
CA LYS A 190 5.67 -22.16 5.37
C LYS A 190 5.93 -20.95 4.44
N GLY A 191 5.14 -19.88 4.56
CA GLY A 191 5.25 -18.72 3.69
C GLY A 191 4.62 -18.88 2.31
N GLN A 192 3.92 -19.99 2.03
CA GLN A 192 3.45 -20.36 0.70
C GLN A 192 2.00 -19.96 0.46
N LEU A 193 1.76 -19.12 -0.54
CA LEU A 193 0.44 -18.77 -1.04
C LEU A 193 -0.16 -19.95 -1.83
N SER A 194 -1.44 -20.23 -1.60
CA SER A 194 -2.15 -21.32 -2.26
C SER A 194 -2.54 -20.99 -3.70
N ALA A 195 -2.85 -19.73 -3.99
CA ALA A 195 -3.22 -19.25 -5.31
C ALA A 195 -2.75 -17.80 -5.50
N PRO A 196 -1.44 -17.56 -5.73
CA PRO A 196 -0.85 -16.22 -5.79
C PRO A 196 -1.60 -15.22 -6.69
N VAL A 197 -2.06 -15.62 -7.88
CA VAL A 197 -2.83 -14.73 -8.76
C VAL A 197 -4.18 -14.36 -8.14
N ALA A 198 -4.93 -15.34 -7.63
CA ALA A 198 -6.23 -15.10 -6.98
C ALA A 198 -6.09 -14.26 -5.70
N ASN A 199 -5.06 -14.54 -4.89
CA ASN A 199 -4.76 -13.76 -3.68
C ASN A 199 -4.37 -12.31 -4.03
N THR A 200 -3.66 -12.10 -5.14
CA THR A 200 -3.35 -10.76 -5.65
C THR A 200 -4.62 -10.03 -6.09
N LEU A 201 -5.54 -10.72 -6.75
CA LEU A 201 -6.83 -10.16 -7.14
C LEU A 201 -7.67 -9.77 -5.91
N GLU A 202 -7.70 -10.60 -4.87
CA GLU A 202 -8.35 -10.26 -3.59
C GLU A 202 -7.72 -9.03 -2.93
N MET A 203 -6.38 -8.91 -2.94
CA MET A 203 -5.69 -7.71 -2.48
C MET A 203 -6.13 -6.47 -3.28
N ILE A 204 -6.20 -6.58 -4.61
CA ILE A 204 -6.65 -5.48 -5.48
C ILE A 204 -8.09 -5.08 -5.14
N ARG A 205 -9.00 -6.04 -5.00
CA ARG A 205 -10.41 -5.79 -4.61
C ARG A 205 -10.51 -5.11 -3.26
N PHE A 206 -9.76 -5.58 -2.27
CA PHE A 206 -9.74 -4.98 -0.94
C PHE A 206 -9.33 -3.50 -1.00
N VAL A 207 -8.19 -3.22 -1.66
CA VAL A 207 -7.66 -1.87 -1.80
C VAL A 207 -8.65 -0.93 -2.51
N ARG A 208 -9.33 -1.42 -3.55
CA ARG A 208 -10.36 -0.66 -4.27
C ARG A 208 -11.61 -0.40 -3.43
N GLY A 209 -12.07 -1.35 -2.64
CA GLY A 209 -13.23 -1.16 -1.78
C GLY A 209 -12.95 -0.15 -0.66
N ILE A 210 -11.74 -0.14 -0.08
CA ILE A 210 -11.31 0.92 0.83
C ILE A 210 -11.37 2.30 0.15
N ARG A 211 -10.92 2.40 -1.11
CA ARG A 211 -11.05 3.65 -1.89
C ARG A 211 -12.50 4.08 -1.99
N SER A 212 -13.40 3.19 -2.40
CA SER A 212 -14.82 3.51 -2.58
C SER A 212 -15.45 4.05 -1.30
N VAL A 213 -15.16 3.40 -0.15
CA VAL A 213 -15.70 3.79 1.15
C VAL A 213 -15.13 5.14 1.65
N LEU A 214 -13.84 5.39 1.42
CA LEU A 214 -13.16 6.57 1.96
C LEU A 214 -13.09 7.74 0.98
N GLN A 215 -13.51 7.57 -0.27
CA GLN A 215 -13.40 8.57 -1.34
C GLN A 215 -13.85 9.97 -0.92
N PRO A 216 -15.00 10.18 -0.25
CA PRO A 216 -15.45 11.52 0.15
C PRO A 216 -14.50 12.23 1.12
N PHE A 217 -13.62 11.48 1.79
CA PHE A 217 -12.71 11.98 2.82
C PHE A 217 -11.25 11.97 2.40
N ILE A 218 -10.93 11.44 1.20
CA ILE A 218 -9.56 11.43 0.67
C ILE A 218 -9.00 12.85 0.62
N GLU A 219 -9.80 13.83 0.20
CA GLU A 219 -9.40 15.25 0.15
C GLU A 219 -9.12 15.86 1.55
N HIS A 220 -9.67 15.26 2.61
CA HIS A 220 -9.40 15.69 3.98
C HIS A 220 -8.07 15.15 4.50
N LEU A 221 -7.53 14.10 3.90
CA LEU A 221 -6.33 13.41 4.36
C LEU A 221 -5.11 14.36 4.49
N PRO A 222 -4.78 15.21 3.50
CA PRO A 222 -3.66 16.15 3.60
C PRO A 222 -3.84 17.25 4.64
N ARG A 223 -5.07 17.47 5.12
CA ARG A 223 -5.43 18.50 6.12
C ARG A 223 -5.64 17.91 7.52
N SER A 224 -5.26 16.65 7.71
CA SER A 224 -5.46 15.90 8.94
C SER A 224 -4.13 15.47 9.55
N ASN A 225 -4.18 14.84 10.74
CA ASN A 225 -2.99 14.25 11.37
C ASN A 225 -2.41 13.04 10.59
N PHE A 226 -3.10 12.58 9.53
CA PHE A 226 -2.63 11.53 8.62
C PHE A 226 -1.96 12.08 7.36
N ALA A 227 -1.83 13.41 7.23
CA ALA A 227 -1.21 14.05 6.08
C ALA A 227 0.15 13.44 5.66
N PRO A 228 1.04 13.01 6.59
CA PRO A 228 2.28 12.35 6.18
C PRO A 228 2.09 11.06 5.36
N LEU A 229 1.02 10.28 5.60
CA LEU A 229 0.75 9.08 4.80
C LEU A 229 0.35 9.42 3.36
N ALA A 230 -0.33 10.55 3.16
CA ALA A 230 -0.64 11.06 1.82
C ALA A 230 0.61 11.63 1.14
N GLN A 231 1.29 12.54 1.81
CA GLN A 231 2.42 13.29 1.28
C GLN A 231 3.67 12.42 1.06
N GLY A 232 3.81 11.34 1.83
CA GLY A 232 4.91 10.38 1.66
C GLY A 232 4.75 9.47 0.44
N VAL A 233 3.54 9.32 -0.09
CA VAL A 233 3.26 8.54 -1.32
C VAL A 233 3.27 9.46 -2.54
N TRP A 234 2.53 10.57 -2.48
CA TRP A 234 2.36 11.51 -3.59
C TRP A 234 3.33 12.68 -3.44
N ILE A 235 4.63 12.36 -3.53
CA ILE A 235 5.74 13.29 -3.27
C ILE A 235 6.01 14.31 -4.38
N VAL A 236 5.50 14.07 -5.60
CA VAL A 236 5.71 14.93 -6.77
C VAL A 236 4.38 15.13 -7.47
N GLN A 237 4.15 16.34 -8.02
CA GLN A 237 2.90 16.64 -8.71
C GLN A 237 2.81 15.91 -10.05
N SER A 238 1.62 15.42 -10.41
CA SER A 238 1.43 14.64 -11.65
C SER A 238 1.86 15.38 -12.93
N CYS A 239 1.74 16.70 -12.95
CA CYS A 239 2.17 17.56 -14.06
C CYS A 239 3.70 17.68 -14.19
N GLU A 240 4.45 17.58 -13.09
CA GLU A 240 5.92 17.70 -13.08
C GLU A 240 6.62 16.45 -13.63
N ILE A 241 5.96 15.28 -13.55
CA ILE A 241 6.51 13.98 -13.95
C ILE A 241 6.03 13.50 -15.32
N SER A 242 5.08 14.21 -15.95
CA SER A 242 4.46 13.72 -17.20
C SER A 242 5.47 13.58 -18.34
N ASP A 243 6.47 14.46 -18.40
CA ASP A 243 7.29 14.62 -19.61
C ASP A 243 8.72 14.07 -19.52
N TYR A 244 9.17 13.62 -18.34
CA TYR A 244 10.53 13.11 -18.14
C TYR A 244 10.59 11.86 -17.26
N ASP A 245 11.59 11.00 -17.52
CA ASP A 245 11.92 9.83 -16.70
C ASP A 245 12.94 10.23 -15.63
N PRO A 246 12.60 10.20 -14.33
CA PRO A 246 13.54 10.57 -13.28
C PRO A 246 14.81 9.71 -13.29
N PRO A 247 15.96 10.27 -12.87
CA PRO A 247 17.21 9.51 -12.75
C PRO A 247 17.06 8.31 -11.81
N LEU A 248 17.76 7.21 -12.12
CA LEU A 248 17.69 5.95 -11.36
C LEU A 248 18.96 5.66 -10.56
N GLU A 249 19.96 6.54 -10.56
CA GLU A 249 21.26 6.35 -9.90
C GLU A 249 21.13 6.13 -8.38
N GLN A 250 20.10 6.68 -7.76
CA GLN A 250 19.80 6.56 -6.32
C GLN A 250 18.49 5.81 -6.06
N SER A 251 17.94 5.13 -7.06
CA SER A 251 16.72 4.34 -6.94
C SER A 251 17.03 2.86 -6.72
N LEU A 252 16.08 2.14 -6.12
CA LEU A 252 16.08 0.68 -6.09
C LEU A 252 15.55 0.05 -7.38
N LEU A 253 14.98 0.86 -8.28
CA LEU A 253 14.46 0.36 -9.54
C LEU A 253 15.62 -0.05 -10.50
N PRO A 254 15.45 -1.15 -11.25
CA PRO A 254 16.35 -1.51 -12.35
C PRO A 254 16.50 -0.37 -13.36
N ARG A 255 17.71 -0.19 -13.90
CA ARG A 255 18.03 0.92 -14.82
C ARG A 255 17.17 0.95 -16.10
N ASP A 256 16.67 -0.20 -16.52
CA ASP A 256 15.85 -0.35 -17.72
C ASP A 256 14.33 -0.38 -17.42
N THR A 257 13.90 -0.03 -16.21
CA THR A 257 12.48 -0.08 -15.78
C THR A 257 11.57 0.71 -16.72
N PHE A 258 11.93 1.96 -17.04
CA PHE A 258 11.08 2.79 -17.91
C PHE A 258 11.02 2.27 -19.34
N ASP A 259 12.13 1.75 -19.87
CA ASP A 259 12.16 1.10 -21.19
C ASP A 259 11.31 -0.18 -21.20
N ALA A 260 11.38 -0.97 -20.13
CA ALA A 260 10.58 -2.18 -20.01
C ALA A 260 9.08 -1.90 -19.96
N LEU A 261 8.66 -0.85 -19.26
CA LEU A 261 7.26 -0.42 -19.21
C LEU A 261 6.80 0.17 -20.56
N ARG A 262 7.66 0.91 -21.28
CA ARG A 262 7.37 1.35 -22.65
C ARG A 262 7.19 0.17 -23.60
N ARG A 263 8.06 -0.85 -23.51
CA ARG A 263 7.95 -2.10 -24.28
C ARG A 263 6.63 -2.81 -23.98
N LEU A 264 6.23 -2.88 -22.70
CA LEU A 264 4.95 -3.47 -22.28
C LEU A 264 3.75 -2.71 -22.85
N GLY A 265 3.73 -1.38 -22.77
CA GLY A 265 2.66 -0.57 -23.36
C GLY A 265 2.58 -0.75 -24.88
N SER A 266 3.73 -0.81 -25.55
CA SER A 266 3.80 -1.09 -26.99
C SER A 266 3.30 -2.50 -27.34
N PHE A 267 3.60 -3.50 -26.50
CA PHE A 267 3.11 -4.86 -26.67
C PHE A 267 1.58 -4.89 -26.68
N PHE A 268 0.93 -4.29 -25.69
CA PHE A 268 -0.54 -4.23 -25.65
C PHE A 268 -1.15 -3.42 -26.80
N ARG A 269 -0.56 -2.26 -27.13
CA ARG A 269 -1.08 -1.40 -28.20
C ARG A 269 -1.12 -2.08 -29.58
N HIS A 270 -0.09 -2.87 -29.89
CA HIS A 270 0.11 -3.41 -31.23
C HIS A 270 -0.31 -4.87 -31.39
N ASP A 271 -0.76 -5.54 -30.32
CA ASP A 271 -1.27 -6.91 -30.43
C ASP A 271 -2.70 -6.91 -30.99
N PRO A 272 -2.91 -7.46 -32.21
CA PRO A 272 -4.23 -7.47 -32.84
C PRO A 272 -5.24 -8.41 -32.16
N GLN A 273 -4.79 -9.31 -31.28
CA GLN A 273 -5.66 -10.24 -30.56
C GLN A 273 -6.20 -9.65 -29.25
N LEU A 274 -5.59 -8.56 -28.76
CA LEU A 274 -6.03 -7.91 -27.53
C LEU A 274 -7.30 -7.11 -27.74
N THR A 275 -8.33 -7.44 -26.97
CA THR A 275 -9.54 -6.63 -26.88
C THR A 275 -9.30 -5.49 -25.90
N ALA A 276 -9.73 -4.28 -26.26
CA ALA A 276 -9.58 -3.08 -25.42
C ALA A 276 -8.12 -2.74 -24.99
N PRO A 277 -7.17 -2.60 -25.95
CA PRO A 277 -5.78 -2.27 -25.63
C PRO A 277 -5.62 -0.97 -24.81
N GLN A 278 -6.57 -0.03 -24.92
CA GLN A 278 -6.58 1.22 -24.17
C GLN A 278 -6.61 1.03 -22.66
N ASP A 279 -7.30 -0.01 -22.16
CA ASP A 279 -7.40 -0.27 -20.72
C ASP A 279 -6.05 -0.75 -20.17
N TYR A 280 -5.39 -1.62 -20.93
CA TYR A 280 -4.04 -2.09 -20.64
C TYR A 280 -3.00 -0.98 -20.73
N GLU A 281 -3.09 -0.11 -21.74
CA GLU A 281 -2.22 1.07 -21.85
C GLU A 281 -2.40 2.04 -20.67
N ALA A 282 -3.64 2.25 -20.21
CA ALA A 282 -3.92 3.04 -19.01
C ALA A 282 -3.28 2.39 -17.77
N ALA A 283 -3.44 1.07 -17.59
CA ALA A 283 -2.82 0.36 -16.47
C ALA A 283 -1.28 0.40 -16.50
N VAL A 284 -0.66 0.30 -17.69
CA VAL A 284 0.80 0.48 -17.83
C VAL A 284 1.21 1.91 -17.50
N SER A 285 0.41 2.92 -17.87
CA SER A 285 0.68 4.33 -17.56
C SER A 285 0.64 4.60 -16.06
N GLU A 286 -0.28 3.96 -15.34
CA GLU A 286 -0.34 4.04 -13.87
C GLU A 286 0.84 3.31 -13.20
N LEU A 287 1.31 2.19 -13.78
CA LEU A 287 2.49 1.50 -13.28
C LEU A 287 3.76 2.33 -13.54
N MET A 288 3.83 3.00 -14.70
CA MET A 288 4.85 3.98 -15.04
C MET A 288 4.84 5.14 -14.04
N PHE A 289 3.68 5.64 -13.66
CA PHE A 289 3.57 6.67 -12.63
C PHE A 289 4.12 6.19 -11.27
N SER A 290 3.77 4.96 -10.87
CA SER A 290 4.32 4.32 -9.66
C SER A 290 5.85 4.20 -9.71
N ALA A 291 6.40 3.82 -10.86
CA ALA A 291 7.84 3.75 -11.08
C ALA A 291 8.51 5.12 -10.93
N LYS A 292 7.89 6.18 -11.46
CA LYS A 292 8.42 7.53 -11.36
C LYS A 292 8.38 8.07 -9.92
N LEU A 293 7.34 7.73 -9.14
CA LEU A 293 7.29 8.03 -7.70
C LEU A 293 8.44 7.33 -6.96
N MET A 294 8.64 6.03 -7.20
CA MET A 294 9.72 5.26 -6.59
C MET A 294 11.11 5.79 -6.97
N ALA A 295 11.31 6.17 -8.24
CA ALA A 295 12.54 6.77 -8.71
C ALA A 295 12.83 8.09 -7.98
N SER A 296 11.83 8.96 -7.88
CA SER A 296 11.93 10.27 -7.22
C SER A 296 12.15 10.15 -5.71
N ALA A 297 11.62 9.10 -5.07
CA ALA A 297 11.80 8.84 -3.65
C ALA A 297 13.19 8.24 -3.31
N GLY A 298 13.90 7.69 -4.31
CA GLY A 298 15.21 7.08 -4.14
C GLY A 298 15.19 5.93 -3.13
N LEU A 299 15.94 6.05 -2.04
CA LEU A 299 16.01 5.03 -0.97
C LEU A 299 14.86 5.09 0.05
N HIS A 300 13.99 6.11 -0.05
CA HIS A 300 12.87 6.37 0.85
C HIS A 300 11.51 6.01 0.24
N ILE A 301 11.47 4.98 -0.61
CA ILE A 301 10.21 4.44 -1.16
C ILE A 301 9.25 3.98 -0.07
N GLU A 302 7.95 4.14 -0.30
CA GLU A 302 6.91 3.76 0.66
C GLU A 302 5.91 2.80 0.01
N CYS A 303 5.35 1.85 0.78
CA CYS A 303 4.42 0.82 0.28
C CYS A 303 3.29 1.41 -0.59
N GLY A 304 2.76 2.57 -0.20
CA GLY A 304 1.69 3.24 -0.92
C GLY A 304 2.04 3.64 -2.36
N MET A 305 3.32 3.80 -2.72
CA MET A 305 3.74 4.14 -4.09
C MET A 305 3.52 3.00 -5.09
N VAL A 306 3.52 1.75 -4.62
CA VAL A 306 3.23 0.56 -5.43
C VAL A 306 1.78 0.12 -5.23
N LEU A 307 1.28 0.20 -3.99
CA LEU A 307 -0.10 -0.16 -3.68
C LEU A 307 -1.13 0.84 -4.21
N SER A 308 -0.72 2.01 -4.70
CA SER A 308 -1.59 2.95 -5.44
C SER A 308 -2.05 2.39 -6.79
N TRP A 309 -1.24 1.56 -7.45
CA TRP A 309 -1.57 1.01 -8.78
C TRP A 309 -2.88 0.20 -8.81
N PRO A 310 -3.15 -0.71 -7.85
CA PRO A 310 -4.46 -1.36 -7.72
C PRO A 310 -5.69 -0.43 -7.64
N TYR A 311 -5.54 0.80 -7.12
CA TYR A 311 -6.66 1.73 -6.92
C TYR A 311 -7.31 2.16 -8.25
N VAL A 312 -6.53 2.19 -9.32
CA VAL A 312 -6.84 2.86 -10.59
C VAL A 312 -7.02 1.89 -11.76
N LEU A 313 -6.94 0.58 -11.52
CA LEU A 313 -7.13 -0.42 -12.56
C LEU A 313 -8.53 -0.39 -13.20
N PRO A 314 -8.66 -0.50 -14.52
CA PRO A 314 -9.95 -0.72 -15.17
C PRO A 314 -10.63 -2.02 -14.70
N ALA A 315 -11.96 -2.02 -14.59
CA ALA A 315 -12.73 -3.20 -14.16
C ALA A 315 -12.60 -4.38 -15.13
N SER A 316 -12.42 -4.10 -16.43
CA SER A 316 -12.11 -5.08 -17.48
C SER A 316 -10.86 -5.89 -17.16
N ILE A 317 -9.79 -5.24 -16.68
CA ILE A 317 -8.56 -5.92 -16.28
C ILE A 317 -8.79 -6.82 -15.07
N LEU A 318 -9.62 -6.40 -14.10
CA LEU A 318 -9.93 -7.26 -12.95
C LEU A 318 -10.68 -8.52 -13.38
N ALA A 319 -11.62 -8.40 -14.31
CA ALA A 319 -12.31 -9.55 -14.90
C ALA A 319 -11.32 -10.45 -15.67
N ASP A 320 -10.41 -9.86 -16.44
CA ASP A 320 -9.36 -10.61 -17.13
C ASP A 320 -8.41 -11.34 -16.16
N ILE A 321 -8.04 -10.73 -15.02
CA ILE A 321 -7.25 -11.41 -13.98
C ILE A 321 -8.03 -12.60 -13.40
N GLN A 322 -9.32 -12.42 -13.13
CA GLN A 322 -10.19 -13.48 -12.62
C GLN A 322 -10.27 -14.67 -13.58
N GLU A 323 -10.37 -14.41 -14.88
CA GLU A 323 -10.41 -15.42 -15.94
C GLU A 323 -9.02 -15.95 -16.35
N LEU A 324 -7.96 -15.55 -15.62
CA LEU A 324 -6.57 -15.92 -15.91
C LEU A 324 -6.15 -15.59 -17.35
N ASN A 325 -6.68 -14.50 -17.90
CA ASN A 325 -6.37 -14.03 -19.24
C ASN A 325 -4.85 -13.78 -19.37
N PRO A 326 -4.16 -14.35 -20.37
CA PRO A 326 -2.72 -14.20 -20.53
C PRO A 326 -2.21 -12.77 -20.55
N TYR A 327 -2.95 -11.82 -21.13
CA TYR A 327 -2.55 -10.41 -21.18
C TYR A 327 -2.55 -9.78 -19.78
N ALA A 328 -3.56 -10.07 -18.97
CA ALA A 328 -3.63 -9.61 -17.58
C ALA A 328 -2.55 -10.27 -16.72
N LEU A 329 -2.22 -11.55 -16.96
CA LEU A 329 -1.12 -12.23 -16.28
C LEU A 329 0.24 -11.60 -16.64
N VAL A 330 0.46 -11.22 -17.90
CA VAL A 330 1.65 -10.46 -18.31
C VAL A 330 1.72 -9.13 -17.57
N LEU A 331 0.63 -8.36 -17.50
CA LEU A 331 0.60 -7.10 -16.74
C LEU A 331 0.93 -7.32 -15.25
N LEU A 332 0.33 -8.33 -14.62
CA LEU A 332 0.60 -8.70 -13.22
C LEU A 332 2.04 -9.15 -12.99
N SER A 333 2.71 -9.75 -13.99
CA SER A 333 4.12 -10.13 -13.85
C SER A 333 5.03 -8.92 -13.67
N TYR A 334 4.72 -7.79 -14.31
CA TYR A 334 5.46 -6.55 -14.11
C TYR A 334 5.18 -5.96 -12.73
N PHE A 335 3.92 -5.98 -12.27
CA PHE A 335 3.59 -5.59 -10.90
C PHE A 335 4.31 -6.48 -9.87
N SER A 336 4.47 -7.78 -10.14
CA SER A 336 5.22 -8.70 -9.26
C SER A 336 6.68 -8.29 -9.06
N ALA A 337 7.34 -7.71 -10.08
CA ALA A 337 8.70 -7.20 -9.95
C ALA A 337 8.75 -6.01 -8.99
N PHE A 338 7.75 -5.13 -9.01
CA PHE A 338 7.64 -4.00 -8.08
C PHE A 338 7.38 -4.48 -6.66
N LEU A 339 6.50 -5.47 -6.49
CA LEU A 339 6.28 -6.12 -5.19
C LEU A 339 7.56 -6.77 -4.65
N ALA A 340 8.36 -7.44 -5.51
CA ALA A 340 9.62 -8.03 -5.12
C ALA A 340 10.62 -6.98 -4.62
N ILE A 341 10.74 -5.83 -5.30
CA ILE A 341 11.59 -4.70 -4.87
C ILE A 341 11.11 -4.17 -3.51
N MET A 342 9.81 -4.01 -3.32
CA MET A 342 9.26 -3.57 -2.03
C MET A 342 9.52 -4.59 -0.91
N GLY A 343 9.43 -5.88 -1.23
CA GLY A 343 9.71 -6.97 -0.29
C GLY A 343 11.14 -6.97 0.25
N THR A 344 12.12 -6.37 -0.45
CA THR A 344 13.49 -6.24 0.08
C THR A 344 13.64 -5.14 1.13
N ARG A 345 12.64 -4.26 1.27
CA ARG A 345 12.64 -3.13 2.21
C ARG A 345 11.59 -3.26 3.29
N PHE A 346 10.49 -3.92 2.98
CA PHE A 346 9.34 -4.06 3.85
C PHE A 346 8.98 -5.53 4.02
N TRP A 347 9.19 -6.05 5.23
CA TRP A 347 8.81 -7.41 5.62
C TRP A 347 7.33 -7.70 5.36
N VAL A 348 6.48 -6.67 5.37
CA VAL A 348 5.04 -6.79 5.10
C VAL A 348 4.71 -7.15 3.65
N LEU A 349 5.65 -7.01 2.71
CA LEU A 349 5.48 -7.38 1.30
C LEU A 349 6.43 -8.52 0.87
N GLU A 350 7.20 -9.06 1.81
CA GLU A 350 8.18 -10.10 1.54
C GLU A 350 7.50 -11.36 0.97
N GLY A 351 8.12 -11.95 -0.06
CA GLY A 351 7.65 -13.19 -0.68
C GLY A 351 6.48 -13.05 -1.68
N TRP A 352 5.79 -11.92 -1.77
CA TRP A 352 4.70 -11.72 -2.73
C TRP A 352 5.16 -11.81 -4.18
N GLY A 353 6.12 -10.95 -4.56
CA GLY A 353 6.55 -10.81 -5.95
C GLY A 353 7.06 -12.13 -6.54
N THR A 354 7.89 -12.84 -5.77
CA THR A 354 8.45 -14.15 -6.18
C THR A 354 7.38 -15.21 -6.38
N GLN A 355 6.40 -15.30 -5.46
CA GLN A 355 5.34 -16.31 -5.57
C GLN A 355 4.34 -15.99 -6.68
N LEU A 356 3.98 -14.72 -6.84
CA LEU A 356 3.10 -14.26 -7.93
C LEU A 356 3.73 -14.53 -9.30
N LEU A 357 5.00 -14.18 -9.49
CA LEU A 357 5.68 -14.43 -10.76
C LEU A 357 5.73 -15.93 -11.08
N LYS A 358 6.10 -16.76 -10.10
CA LYS A 358 6.20 -18.22 -10.28
C LYS A 358 4.87 -18.84 -10.71
N ASP A 359 3.76 -18.37 -10.17
CA ASP A 359 2.41 -18.81 -10.54
C ASP A 359 2.08 -18.41 -11.98
N ILE A 360 2.34 -17.14 -12.34
CA ILE A 360 2.16 -16.62 -13.70
C ILE A 360 3.01 -17.40 -14.72
N GLU A 361 4.26 -17.70 -14.40
CA GLU A 361 5.13 -18.50 -15.27
C GLU A 361 4.57 -19.90 -15.52
N ALA A 362 4.02 -20.54 -14.49
CA ALA A 362 3.41 -21.86 -14.61
C ALA A 362 2.16 -21.83 -15.49
N LEU A 363 1.35 -20.76 -15.39
CA LEU A 363 0.14 -20.55 -16.19
C LEU A 363 0.45 -20.23 -17.66
N LEU A 364 1.54 -19.52 -17.93
CA LEU A 364 1.92 -19.07 -19.28
C LEU A 364 2.97 -19.94 -19.97
N LYS A 365 3.42 -21.03 -19.33
CA LYS A 365 4.53 -21.88 -19.83
C LYS A 365 4.31 -22.40 -21.25
N ASP A 366 3.07 -22.73 -21.61
CA ASP A 366 2.71 -23.32 -22.90
C ASP A 366 2.21 -22.28 -23.92
N LEU A 367 2.44 -20.99 -23.65
CA LEU A 367 2.06 -19.88 -24.53
C LEU A 367 3.30 -19.10 -25.00
N PRO A 368 4.03 -19.59 -26.03
CA PRO A 368 5.24 -18.96 -26.55
C PRO A 368 5.16 -17.47 -26.87
N PRO A 369 4.02 -16.91 -27.38
CA PRO A 369 3.93 -15.49 -27.70
C PRO A 369 4.26 -14.55 -26.52
N PHE A 370 4.07 -14.99 -25.28
CA PHE A 370 4.29 -14.18 -24.08
C PHE A 370 5.68 -14.38 -23.46
N HIS A 371 6.48 -15.33 -23.93
CA HIS A 371 7.76 -15.66 -23.28
C HIS A 371 8.76 -14.51 -23.34
N GLU A 372 8.85 -13.81 -24.48
CA GLU A 372 9.76 -12.68 -24.65
C GLU A 372 9.42 -11.54 -23.69
N ILE A 373 8.14 -11.14 -23.63
CA ILE A 373 7.69 -10.03 -22.78
C ILE A 373 7.82 -10.35 -21.28
N LEU A 374 7.75 -11.62 -20.90
CA LEU A 374 7.99 -12.07 -19.52
C LEU A 374 9.47 -12.08 -19.11
N THR A 375 10.41 -11.90 -20.03
CA THR A 375 11.85 -11.97 -19.71
C THR A 375 12.26 -10.91 -18.69
N TRP A 376 11.79 -9.68 -18.85
CA TRP A 376 12.14 -8.59 -17.94
C TRP A 376 11.71 -8.84 -16.48
N PRO A 377 10.43 -9.13 -16.17
CA PRO A 377 10.02 -9.38 -14.78
C PRO A 377 10.72 -10.59 -14.17
N LYS A 378 11.01 -11.63 -14.97
CA LYS A 378 11.78 -12.80 -14.53
C LYS A 378 13.19 -12.45 -14.08
N GLU A 379 13.89 -11.66 -14.88
CA GLU A 379 15.24 -11.21 -14.54
C GLU A 379 15.25 -10.37 -13.27
N GLN A 380 14.28 -9.46 -13.11
CA GLN A 380 14.26 -8.59 -11.93
C GLN A 380 13.97 -9.36 -10.64
N VAL A 381 12.97 -10.24 -10.64
CA VAL A 381 12.66 -11.06 -9.46
C VAL A 381 13.80 -12.03 -9.16
N SER A 382 14.41 -12.65 -10.17
CA SER A 382 15.55 -13.56 -9.98
C SER A 382 16.77 -12.85 -9.42
N ARG A 383 17.08 -11.63 -9.88
CA ARG A 383 18.18 -10.82 -9.34
C ARG A 383 18.00 -10.54 -7.85
N LEU A 384 16.78 -10.21 -7.42
CA LEU A 384 16.50 -9.90 -6.02
C LEU A 384 16.59 -11.13 -5.12
N ASN A 385 16.13 -12.29 -5.58
CA ASN A 385 16.28 -13.57 -4.86
C ASN A 385 17.74 -14.06 -4.78
N GLY A 386 18.60 -13.62 -5.71
CA GLY A 386 20.03 -13.93 -5.66
C GLY A 386 20.84 -13.06 -4.69
N ILE A 387 20.23 -12.01 -4.14
CA ILE A 387 20.86 -11.05 -3.20
C ILE A 387 20.48 -11.36 -1.74
N SER A 388 19.41 -12.14 -1.49
CA SER A 388 18.87 -12.47 -0.18
C SER A 388 19.61 -13.58 0.55
#